data_AF-A0A6N9T904-F1
#
_entry.id   AF-A0A6N9T904-F1
#
_cell.length_a   1.000
_cell.length_b   1.000
_cell.length_c   1.000
_cell.angle_alpha   90.00
_cell.angle_beta   90.00
_cell.angle_gamma   90.00
#
_symmetry.space_group_name_H-M   'P 1'
#
loop_
_entity.id
_entity.type
_entity.pdbx_description
1 polymer ?
#
loop_
_entity_poly.entity_id
_entity_poly.type
_entity_poly.pdbx_seq_one_letter_code
_entity_poly.pdbx_strand_id
1 'polypeptide(L)' 'MGQVHHGSATTTAAVRRTIQHSQESLRTLSRRYGINPKTVAKWKK' A
#
# COMPACT_ATOMS: atom_id res chain seq x y z
N MET A 1 -1.72 -21.37 11.61
CA MET A 1 -2.25 -20.02 11.34
C MET A 1 -2.06 -19.71 9.85
N GLY A 2 -2.97 -20.21 9.01
CA GLY A 2 -2.83 -20.17 7.55
C GLY A 2 -3.01 -18.76 7.02
N GLN A 3 -1.99 -18.24 6.33
CA GLN A 3 -2.06 -16.98 5.59
C GLN A 3 -2.91 -17.22 4.33
N VAL A 4 -4.23 -17.08 4.45
CA VAL A 4 -5.12 -17.06 3.29
C VAL A 4 -4.97 -15.68 2.63
N HIS A 5 -3.96 -15.55 1.78
CA HIS A 5 -3.88 -14.44 0.85
C HIS A 5 -4.89 -14.69 -0.26
N HIS A 6 -5.96 -13.91 -0.26
CA HIS A 6 -6.86 -13.85 -1.41
C HIS A 6 -6.02 -13.50 -2.65
N GLY A 7 -6.11 -14.25 -3.74
CA GLY A 7 -5.27 -14.07 -4.95
C GLY A 7 -5.38 -12.69 -5.62
N SER A 8 -6.34 -11.86 -5.19
CA SER A 8 -6.55 -10.49 -5.64
C SER A 8 -6.01 -9.42 -4.67
N ALA A 9 -5.49 -9.84 -3.50
CA ALA A 9 -4.93 -8.96 -2.47
C ALA A 9 -3.40 -8.83 -2.64
N THR A 10 -2.96 -8.30 -3.77
CA THR A 10 -1.53 -8.08 -4.07
C THR A 10 -1.01 -6.80 -3.42
N THR A 11 -1.32 -6.58 -2.14
CA THR A 11 -0.62 -5.58 -1.34
C THR A 11 0.04 -6.26 -0.16
N THR A 12 1.28 -6.69 -0.40
CA THR A 12 2.14 -7.30 0.60
C THR A 12 2.34 -6.35 1.79
N ALA A 13 2.44 -6.90 3.00
CA ALA A 13 2.75 -6.13 4.21
C ALA A 13 4.00 -5.24 4.07
N ALA A 14 4.95 -5.63 3.20
CA ALA A 14 6.12 -4.83 2.83
C ALA A 14 5.73 -3.49 2.19
N VAL A 15 4.87 -3.48 1.15
CA VAL A 15 4.40 -2.26 0.48
C VAL A 15 3.67 -1.35 1.46
N ARG A 16 2.87 -1.94 2.35
CA ARG A 16 2.16 -1.18 3.39
C ARG A 16 3.11 -0.48 4.36
N ARG A 17 4.18 -1.14 4.81
CA ARG A 17 5.22 -0.50 5.64
C ARG A 17 5.97 0.58 4.88
N THR A 18 6.33 0.34 3.61
CA THR A 18 7.03 1.36 2.80
C THR A 18 6.18 2.61 2.64
N ILE A 19 4.86 2.48 2.43
CA ILE A 19 3.94 3.62 2.34
C ILE A 19 3.82 4.37 3.68
N GLN A 20 3.80 3.66 4.81
CA GLN A 20 3.76 4.28 6.14
C GLN A 20 5.01 5.11 6.46
N HIS A 21 6.19 4.58 6.14
CA HIS A 21 7.46 5.27 6.42
C HIS A 21 7.87 6.27 5.33
N SER A 22 7.17 6.32 4.18
CA SER A 22 7.54 7.21 3.08
C SER A 22 7.07 8.65 3.32
N GLN A 23 8.00 9.59 3.14
CA GLN A 23 7.73 11.03 3.11
C GLN A 23 7.21 11.50 1.74
N GLU A 24 7.20 10.63 0.73
CA GLU A 24 6.70 10.97 -0.61
C GLU A 24 5.21 11.34 -0.59
N SER A 25 4.81 12.11 -1.61
CA SER A 25 3.42 12.50 -1.82
C SER A 25 2.55 11.29 -2.14
N LEU A 26 1.26 11.38 -1.79
CA LEU A 26 0.27 10.33 -2.10
C LEU A 26 0.17 10.04 -3.61
N ARG A 27 0.32 11.08 -4.46
CA ARG A 27 0.31 10.92 -5.93
C ARG A 27 1.51 10.12 -6.41
N THR A 28 2.69 10.34 -5.83
CA THR A 28 3.91 9.60 -6.18
C THR A 28 3.78 8.13 -5.80
N LEU A 29 3.34 7.84 -4.58
CA LEU A 29 3.13 6.49 -4.08
C LEU A 29 2.04 5.75 -4.87
N SER A 30 0.96 6.45 -5.21
CA SER A 30 -0.13 5.91 -6.03
C SER A 30 0.36 5.46 -7.41
N ARG A 31 1.15 6.28 -8.10
CA ARG A 31 1.71 5.94 -9.41
C ARG A 31 2.72 4.79 -9.33
N ARG A 32 3.60 4.82 -8.31
CA ARG A 32 4.67 3.82 -8.11
C ARG A 32 4.10 2.41 -7.90
N TYR A 33 3.03 2.29 -7.12
CA TYR A 33 2.45 1.00 -6.77
C TYR A 33 1.17 0.67 -7.55
N GLY A 34 0.67 1.57 -8.40
CA GLY A 34 -0.61 1.40 -9.10
C GLY A 34 -1.81 1.37 -8.13
N ILE A 35 -1.66 1.97 -6.94
CA ILE A 35 -2.66 1.90 -5.87
C ILE A 35 -3.49 3.18 -5.88
N ASN A 36 -4.80 3.07 -5.64
CA ASN A 36 -5.68 4.24 -5.53
C ASN A 36 -5.15 5.22 -4.44
N PRO A 37 -5.02 6.53 -4.74
CA PRO A 37 -4.56 7.52 -3.76
C PRO A 37 -5.34 7.50 -2.44
N LYS A 38 -6.64 7.18 -2.46
CA LYS A 38 -7.46 7.06 -1.25
C LYS A 38 -7.01 5.91 -0.33
N THR A 39 -6.51 4.83 -0.93
CA THR A 39 -5.98 3.67 -0.21
C THR A 39 -4.62 4.00 0.41
N VAL A 40 -3.77 4.71 -0.33
CA VAL A 40 -2.49 5.22 0.19
C VAL A 40 -2.74 6.17 1.37
N ALA A 41 -3.71 7.08 1.26
CA ALA A 41 -4.08 7.99 2.35
C ALA A 41 -4.57 7.23 3.60
N LYS A 42 -5.38 6.18 3.41
CA LYS A 42 -5.85 5.32 4.51
C LYS A 42 -4.70 4.60 5.22
N TRP A 43 -3.63 4.24 4.52
CA TRP A 43 -2.50 3.50 5.09
C TRP A 43 -1.43 4.40 5.70
N LYS A 44 -1.34 5.67 5.29
CA LYS A 44 -0.38 6.64 5.84
C LYS A 44 -0.78 7.16 7.23
N LYS A 45 -2.04 6.96 7.63
CA LYS A 45 -2.53 7.20 8.99
C LYS A 45 -2.04 6.10 9.92
#